data_AF-S2RYP7-F1
#
_entry.id   AF-S2RYP7-F1
#
_cell.length_a   1.000
_cell.length_b   1.000
_cell.length_c   1.000
_cell.angle_alpha   90.00
_cell.angle_beta   90.00
_cell.angle_gamma   90.00
#
_symmetry.space_group_name_H-M   'P 1'
#
loop_
_entity.id
_entity.type
_entity.pdbx_description
1 polymer ?
#
loop_
_entity_poly.entity_id
_entity_poly.type
_entity_poly.pdbx_seq_one_letter_code
_entity_poly.pdbx_strand_id
1 'polypeptide(L)' 'LTPQFGWPERHGMRSVQEGITAIEDGNKVLGFGFMDQEALGKALVEAWNKKYPEA' A
#
# COMPACT_ATOMS: atom_id res chain seq x y z
N LEU A 1 -15.61 4.31 -8.45
CA LEU A 1 -14.78 5.35 -9.08
C LEU A 1 -13.58 4.64 -9.66
N THR A 2 -13.46 4.57 -10.99
CA THR A 2 -12.24 4.06 -11.61
C THR A 2 -11.11 5.03 -11.28
N PRO A 3 -10.04 4.60 -10.60
CA PRO A 3 -8.89 5.45 -10.34
C PRO A 3 -8.42 6.05 -11.67
N GLN A 4 -8.06 7.33 -11.66
CA GLN A 4 -7.81 8.16 -12.85
C GLN A 4 -6.72 7.62 -13.79
N PHE A 5 -6.06 6.52 -13.41
CA PHE A 5 -5.00 5.82 -14.13
C PHE A 5 -5.22 4.30 -14.27
N GLY A 6 -6.40 3.76 -13.92
CA GLY A 6 -6.74 2.33 -14.06
C GLY A 6 -6.07 1.40 -13.04
N TRP A 7 -5.33 1.95 -12.07
CA TRP A 7 -4.63 1.16 -11.04
C TRP A 7 -5.48 0.97 -9.79
N PRO A 8 -5.66 -0.24 -9.27
CA PRO A 8 -6.38 -0.47 -8.02
C PRO A 8 -5.79 0.38 -6.88
N GLU A 9 -6.66 1.09 -6.17
CA GLU A 9 -6.31 2.05 -5.11
C GLU A 9 -7.08 1.78 -3.82
N ARG A 10 -6.43 2.05 -2.67
CA ARG A 10 -7.05 1.98 -1.35
C ARG A 10 -6.63 3.19 -0.52
N HIS A 11 -7.60 3.84 0.12
CA HIS A 11 -7.40 5.09 0.88
C HIS A 11 -7.96 4.98 2.30
N GLY A 12 -7.49 5.86 3.19
CA GLY A 12 -8.02 6.00 4.55
C GLY A 12 -7.49 4.97 5.56
N MET A 13 -6.41 4.27 5.23
CA MET A 13 -5.79 3.27 6.10
C MET A 13 -5.20 3.91 7.36
N ARG A 14 -5.34 3.23 8.50
CA ARG A 14 -4.94 3.73 9.83
C ARG A 14 -3.95 2.81 10.56
N SER A 15 -3.49 1.75 9.89
CA SER A 15 -2.53 0.79 10.44
C SER A 15 -1.57 0.27 9.36
N VAL A 16 -0.40 -0.21 9.78
CA VAL A 16 0.59 -0.86 8.89
C VAL A 16 -0.03 -2.08 8.22
N GLN A 17 -0.79 -2.87 8.99
CA GLN A 17 -1.37 -4.13 8.52
C GLN A 17 -2.34 -3.93 7.36
N GLU A 18 -3.19 -2.91 7.42
CA GLU A 18 -4.08 -2.57 6.30
C GLU A 18 -3.30 -2.24 5.02
N GLY A 19 -2.15 -1.57 5.16
CA GLY A 19 -1.24 -1.27 4.07
C GLY A 19 -0.65 -2.52 3.41
N ILE A 20 -0.17 -3.45 4.24
CA ILE A 20 0.36 -4.75 3.77
C ILE A 20 -0.73 -5.51 3.02
N THR A 21 -1.92 -5.65 3.60
CA THR A 21 -3.04 -6.35 2.97
C THR A 21 -3.43 -5.67 1.65
N ALA A 22 -3.42 -4.35 1.58
CA ALA A 22 -3.71 -3.64 0.33
C ALA A 22 -2.71 -3.96 -0.79
N ILE A 23 -1.42 -4.11 -0.48
CA ILE A 23 -0.37 -4.55 -1.43
C ILE A 23 -0.61 -6.00 -1.84
N GLU A 24 -0.91 -6.88 -0.88
CA GLU A 24 -1.20 -8.29 -1.15
C GLU A 24 -2.43 -8.47 -2.05
N ASP A 25 -3.45 -7.62 -1.88
CA ASP A 25 -4.65 -7.50 -2.72
C ASP A 25 -4.35 -6.91 -4.11
N GLY A 26 -3.13 -6.43 -4.35
CA GLY A 26 -2.67 -5.91 -5.64
C GLY A 26 -2.90 -4.41 -5.84
N ASN A 27 -3.30 -3.66 -4.81
CA ASN A 27 -3.40 -2.20 -4.89
C ASN A 27 -2.02 -1.58 -5.09
N LYS A 28 -1.92 -0.66 -6.04
CA LYS A 28 -0.67 0.05 -6.35
C LYS A 28 -0.64 1.45 -5.75
N VAL A 29 -1.81 2.00 -5.42
CA VAL A 29 -1.96 3.31 -4.81
C VAL A 29 -2.50 3.13 -3.40
N LEU A 30 -1.75 3.63 -2.42
CA LEU A 30 -2.06 3.51 -1.00
C LEU A 30 -2.16 4.90 -0.37
N GLY A 31 -3.28 5.20 0.27
CA GLY A 31 -3.52 6.43 1.02
C GLY A 31 -3.61 6.19 2.52
N PHE A 32 -2.67 6.74 3.27
CA PHE A 32 -2.69 6.77 4.74
C PHE A 32 -3.14 8.15 5.22
N GLY A 33 -4.03 8.18 6.22
CA GLY A 33 -4.59 9.45 6.70
C GLY A 33 -3.58 10.34 7.43
N PHE A 34 -2.94 9.81 8.47
CA PHE A 34 -2.04 10.56 9.37
C PHE A 34 -0.96 9.66 9.99
N MET A 35 -0.49 8.67 9.24
CA MET A 35 0.39 7.63 9.76
C MET A 35 1.81 7.79 9.22
N ASP A 36 2.55 8.74 9.78
CA ASP A 36 3.95 8.98 9.44
C ASP A 36 4.87 8.31 10.48
N GLN A 37 5.24 7.06 10.21
CA GLN A 37 6.11 6.26 11.06
C GLN A 37 7.11 5.52 10.18
N GLU A 38 8.38 5.47 10.58
CA GLU A 38 9.42 4.74 9.86
C GLU A 38 9.06 3.26 9.63
N ALA A 39 8.43 2.64 10.65
CA ALA A 39 7.95 1.27 10.59
C ALA A 39 6.93 1.02 9.46
N LEU A 40 6.10 2.03 9.13
CA LEU A 40 5.17 1.94 8.02
C LEU A 40 5.93 1.82 6.69
N GLY A 41 6.85 2.75 6.44
CA GLY A 41 7.62 2.78 5.19
C GLY A 41 8.38 1.47 4.95
N LYS A 42 9.06 0.97 5.99
CA LYS A 42 9.80 -0.30 5.91
C LYS A 42 8.88 -1.48 5.57
N ALA A 43 7.76 -1.61 6.27
CA ALA A 43 6.83 -2.72 6.07
C ALA A 43 6.18 -2.70 4.68
N LEU A 44 5.85 -1.52 4.14
CA LEU A 44 5.31 -1.39 2.79
C LEU A 44 6.31 -1.80 1.72
N VAL A 45 7.58 -1.40 1.84
CA VAL A 45 8.65 -1.79 0.90
C VAL A 45 8.91 -3.30 0.96
N GLU A 46 8.96 -3.89 2.14
CA GLU A 46 9.13 -5.34 2.29
C GLU A 46 7.95 -6.12 1.66
N ALA A 47 6.71 -5.69 1.93
CA ALA A 47 5.52 -6.29 1.33
C ALA A 47 5.50 -6.12 -0.20
N TRP A 48 5.90 -4.95 -0.69
CA TRP A 48 5.99 -4.67 -2.12
C TRP A 48 7.01 -5.56 -2.81
N ASN A 49 8.24 -5.62 -2.31
CA ASN A 49 9.30 -6.44 -2.89
C ASN A 49 8.96 -7.93 -2.90
N LYS A 50 8.22 -8.40 -1.88
CA LYS A 50 7.72 -9.78 -1.83
C LYS A 50 6.66 -10.05 -2.90
N LYS A 51 5.77 -9.09 -3.16
CA LYS A 51 4.69 -9.22 -4.15
C LYS A 51 5.19 -8.99 -5.58
N TYR A 52 6.16 -8.09 -5.75
CA TYR A 52 6.69 -7.61 -7.02
C TYR A 52 8.23 -7.62 -7.03
N PRO A 53 8.88 -8.80 -7.04
CA PRO A 53 10.34 -8.90 -6.98
C PRO A 53 11.08 -8.37 -8.22
N GLU A 54 10.36 -8.13 -9.32
CA GLU A 54 10.90 -7.76 -10.64
C GLU A 54 10.48 -6.33 -11.08
N ALA A 55 9.88 -5.54 -10.17
CA ALA A 55 9.33 -4.21 -10.47
C ALA A 55 10.36 -3.07 -10.32
#